data_AF-A0A2H9MKE7-F1
#
_entry.id   AF-A0A2H9MKE7-F1
#
_cell.length_a   1.000
_cell.length_b   1.000
_cell.length_c   1.000
_cell.angle_alpha   90.00
_cell.angle_beta   90.00
_cell.angle_gamma   90.00
#
_symmetry.space_group_name_H-M   'P 1'
#
loop_
_entity.id
_entity.type
_entity.pdbx_description
1 polymer ?
#
loop_
_entity_poly.entity_id
_entity_poly.type
_entity_poly.pdbx_seq_one_letter_code
_entity_poly.pdbx_strand_id
1 'polypeptide(L)' 'MVKVVKRGDMYRPEKLKNSVMKAGASEKIADKIVASIKVREGMSTLELRNKVIELLKTLDPKAAVAYEAYKRE' A
#
# COMPACT_ATOMS: atom_id res chain seq x y z
N MET A 1 13.45 8.87 4.10
CA MET A 1 12.57 7.93 4.84
C MET A 1 11.42 8.75 5.42
N VAL A 2 10.16 8.30 5.28
CA VAL A 2 8.98 9.11 5.65
C VAL A 2 8.35 8.55 6.93
N LYS A 3 8.04 9.41 7.90
CA LYS A 3 7.46 9.02 9.19
C LYS A 3 5.93 8.93 9.09
N VAL A 4 5.37 7.75 9.36
CA VAL A 4 3.91 7.50 9.30
C VAL A 4 3.33 7.58 10.71
N VAL A 5 2.23 8.34 10.86
CA VAL A 5 1.81 8.88 12.16
C VAL A 5 1.22 7.86 13.13
N LYS A 6 0.64 6.75 12.65
CA LYS A 6 -0.20 5.91 13.53
C LYS A 6 0.56 5.10 14.60
N ARG A 7 1.89 4.96 14.49
CA ARG A 7 2.78 4.33 15.52
C ARG A 7 4.20 4.92 15.56
N GLY A 8 4.47 6.02 14.85
CA GLY A 8 5.84 6.46 14.59
C GLY A 8 6.64 5.48 13.71
N ASP A 9 5.96 4.51 13.06
CA ASP A 9 6.59 3.54 12.16
C ASP A 9 7.10 4.26 10.92
N MET A 10 8.34 3.96 10.53
CA MET A 10 8.89 4.47 9.28
C MET A 10 8.22 3.76 8.11
N TYR A 11 7.73 4.53 7.13
CA TYR A 11 7.28 3.99 5.87
C TYR A 11 8.44 3.26 5.19
N ARG A 12 8.25 1.95 4.96
CA ARG A 12 9.18 1.13 4.19
C ARG A 12 8.50 0.69 2.90
N PRO A 13 9.01 1.09 1.72
CA PRO A 13 8.43 0.68 0.42
C PRO A 13 8.39 -0.84 0.27
N GLU A 14 9.38 -1.55 0.84
CA GLU A 14 9.45 -3.01 0.84
C GLU A 14 8.28 -3.67 1.58
N LYS A 15 7.86 -3.10 2.73
CA LYS A 15 6.67 -3.59 3.46
C LYS A 15 5.41 -3.42 2.61
N LEU A 16 5.31 -2.30 1.89
CA LEU A 16 4.18 -2.06 0.99
C LEU A 16 4.17 -3.09 -0.15
N LYS A 17 5.31 -3.28 -0.83
CA LYS A 17 5.47 -4.26 -1.91
C LYS A 17 5.03 -5.65 -1.45
N ASN A 18 5.54 -6.08 -0.31
CA ASN A 18 5.23 -7.40 0.24
C ASN A 18 3.74 -7.52 0.61
N SER A 19 3.15 -6.46 1.18
CA SER A 19 1.72 -6.45 1.51
C SER A 19 0.83 -6.49 0.27
N VAL A 20 1.24 -5.84 -0.82
CA VAL A 20 0.53 -5.84 -2.11
C VAL A 20 0.66 -7.20 -2.80
N MET A 21 1.85 -7.81 -2.78
CA MET A 21 2.06 -9.17 -3.28
C MET A 21 1.26 -10.21 -2.49
N LYS A 22 1.18 -10.08 -1.15
CA LYS A 22 0.35 -10.95 -0.30
C LYS A 22 -1.15 -10.87 -0.64
N ALA A 23 -1.62 -9.74 -1.16
CA ALA A 23 -2.98 -9.61 -1.66
C ALA A 23 -3.19 -10.25 -3.04
N GLY A 24 -2.16 -10.89 -3.62
CA GLY A 24 -2.24 -11.56 -4.92
C GLY A 24 -1.91 -10.66 -6.11
N ALA A 25 -1.39 -9.45 -5.87
CA ALA A 25 -0.87 -8.62 -6.95
C ALA A 25 0.44 -9.20 -7.50
N SER A 26 0.62 -9.10 -8.82
CA SER A 26 1.91 -9.41 -9.45
C SER A 26 3.00 -8.44 -8.99
N GLU A 27 4.25 -8.92 -8.96
CA GLU A 27 5.41 -8.12 -8.55
C GLU A 27 5.53 -6.81 -9.35
N LYS A 28 5.27 -6.85 -10.67
CA LYS A 28 5.26 -5.67 -11.54
C LYS A 28 4.24 -4.61 -11.09
N ILE A 29 3.07 -5.04 -10.63
CA ILE A 29 2.01 -4.14 -10.16
C ILE A 29 2.39 -3.58 -8.78
N ALA A 30 2.93 -4.43 -7.91
CA ALA A 30 3.43 -4.01 -6.61
C ALA A 30 4.54 -2.95 -6.74
N ASP A 31 5.50 -3.14 -7.64
CA ASP A 31 6.59 -2.21 -7.90
C ASP A 31 6.06 -0.86 -8.44
N LYS A 32 5.13 -0.92 -9.39
CA LYS A 32 4.48 0.27 -9.96
C LYS A 32 3.70 1.07 -8.91
N ILE A 33 3.02 0.40 -7.98
CA ILE A 33 2.30 1.06 -6.88
C ILE A 33 3.26 1.72 -5.91
N VAL A 34 4.34 1.03 -5.54
CA VAL A 34 5.38 1.56 -4.65
C VAL A 34 6.06 2.77 -5.27
N ALA A 35 6.34 2.75 -6.58
CA ALA A 35 6.89 3.88 -7.30
C ALA A 35 5.90 5.05 -7.44
N SER A 36 4.60 4.74 -7.61
CA SER A 36 3.56 5.75 -7.80
C SER A 36 3.12 6.42 -6.49
N ILE A 37 3.34 5.78 -5.34
CA ILE A 37 2.87 6.31 -4.06
C ILE A 37 3.86 7.33 -3.48
N LYS A 38 3.46 8.61 -3.50
CA LYS A 38 4.17 9.66 -2.79
C LYS A 38 3.68 9.74 -1.35
N VAL A 39 4.46 9.17 -0.43
CA VAL A 39 4.19 9.27 1.01
C VAL A 39 4.75 10.59 1.53
N ARG A 40 3.95 11.30 2.32
CA ARG A 40 4.35 12.55 2.98
C ARG A 40 4.52 12.33 4.48
N GLU A 41 5.43 13.07 5.09
CA GLU A 41 5.56 13.06 6.55
C GLU A 41 4.26 13.56 7.17
N GLY A 42 3.77 12.86 8.19
CA GLY A 42 2.45 13.16 8.76
C GLY A 42 1.30 12.34 8.16
N MET A 43 1.53 11.61 7.07
CA MET A 43 0.48 10.79 6.44
C MET A 43 0.07 9.63 7.36
N SER A 44 -1.23 9.39 7.47
CA SER A 44 -1.74 8.26 8.25
C SER A 44 -1.60 6.94 7.49
N THR A 45 -1.42 5.83 8.21
CA THR A 45 -1.41 4.49 7.60
C THR A 45 -2.71 4.17 6.86
N LEU A 46 -3.84 4.73 7.32
CA LEU A 46 -5.13 4.60 6.67
C LEU A 46 -5.17 5.36 5.33
N GLU A 47 -4.65 6.58 5.29
CA GLU A 47 -4.58 7.36 4.05
C GLU A 47 -3.65 6.71 3.03
N LEU A 48 -2.49 6.23 3.49
CA LEU A 48 -1.58 5.44 2.67
C LEU A 48 -2.31 4.23 2.07
N ARG A 49 -3.03 3.47 2.92
CA ARG A 49 -3.78 2.29 2.47
C ARG A 49 -4.86 2.66 1.46
N ASN A 50 -5.63 3.72 1.69
CA ASN A 50 -6.67 4.16 0.76
C ASN A 50 -6.06 4.50 -0.60
N LYS A 51 -4.93 5.24 -0.64
CA LYS A 51 -4.21 5.50 -1.90
C LYS A 51 -3.76 4.23 -2.61
N VAL A 52 -3.25 3.24 -1.86
CA VAL A 52 -2.85 1.95 -2.42
C VAL A 52 -4.05 1.21 -3.01
N ILE A 53 -5.20 1.23 -2.34
CA ILE A 53 -6.44 0.61 -2.83
C ILE A 53 -6.92 1.31 -4.11
N GLU A 54 -6.90 2.64 -4.17
CA GLU A 54 -7.30 3.37 -5.37
C GLU A 54 -6.40 3.03 -6.57
N LEU A 55 -5.07 3.01 -6.37
CA LEU A 55 -4.12 2.59 -7.40
C LEU A 55 -4.31 1.12 -7.82
N LEU A 56 -4.56 0.23 -6.85
CA LEU A 56 -4.88 -1.16 -7.13
C LEU A 56 -6.19 -1.28 -7.90
N LYS A 57 -7.24 -0.53 -7.57
CA LYS A 57 -8.53 -0.59 -8.29
C LYS A 57 -8.37 -0.27 -9.78
N THR A 58 -7.47 0.64 -10.13
CA THR A 58 -7.16 0.99 -11.52
C THR A 58 -6.29 -0.06 -12.22
N LEU A 59 -5.31 -0.65 -11.53
CA LEU A 59 -4.34 -1.56 -12.14
C LEU A 59 -4.77 -3.03 -12.09
N ASP A 60 -5.30 -3.47 -10.96
CA ASP A 60 -5.75 -4.82 -10.67
C ASP A 60 -6.89 -4.82 -9.64
N PRO A 61 -8.15 -4.75 -10.07
CA PRO A 61 -9.29 -4.67 -9.17
C PRO A 61 -9.43 -5.93 -8.28
N LYS A 62 -8.90 -7.08 -8.70
CA LYS A 62 -8.93 -8.32 -7.92
C LYS A 62 -8.01 -8.23 -6.71
N ALA A 63 -6.77 -7.79 -6.90
CA ALA A 63 -5.84 -7.52 -5.83
C ALA A 63 -6.30 -6.35 -4.95
N ALA A 64 -7.01 -5.36 -5.51
CA ALA A 64 -7.62 -4.28 -4.73
C ALA A 64 -8.64 -4.80 -3.72
N VAL A 65 -9.55 -5.68 -4.16
CA VAL A 65 -10.55 -6.31 -3.28
C VAL A 65 -9.85 -7.18 -2.23
N ALA A 66 -8.87 -7.99 -2.63
CA ALA A 66 -8.09 -8.79 -1.70
C ALA A 66 -7.34 -7.94 -0.67
N TYR A 67 -6.73 -6.82 -1.08
CA TYR A 67 -6.01 -5.89 -0.21
C TYR A 67 -6.95 -5.08 0.70
N GLU A 68 -8.14 -4.73 0.22
CA GLU A 68 -9.21 -4.10 1.00
C GLU A 68 -9.76 -5.08 2.06
N ALA A 69 -10.01 -6.34 1.67
CA ALA A 69 -10.44 -7.43 2.53
C ALA A 69 -9.36 -7.92 3.50
N TYR A 70 -8.08 -7.69 3.20
CA TYR A 70 -6.95 -7.98 4.07
C TYR A 70 -6.95 -7.04 5.29
N LYS A 71 -7.85 -7.25 6.26
CA LYS A 71 -8.01 -6.35 7.41
C LYS A 71 -8.10 -7.09 8.75
N ARG A 72 -7.12 -6.72 9.60
CA ARG A 72 -7.08 -6.73 11.06
C ARG A 72 -7.30 -8.09 11.73
N GLU A 73 -6.19 -8.79 11.94
CA GLU A 73 -5.90 -9.28 13.29
C GLU A 73 -4.88 -8.34 13.94
#